data_AF-A0A1X0I7Z4-F1
#
_entry.id   AF-A0A1X0I7Z4-F1
#
_cell.length_a   1.000
_cell.length_b   1.000
_cell.length_c   1.000
_cell.angle_alpha   90.00
_cell.angle_beta   90.00
_cell.angle_gamma   90.00
#
_symmetry.space_group_name_H-M   'P 1'
#
loop_
_entity.id
_entity.type
_entity.pdbx_description
1 polymer ?
#
loop_
_entity_poly.entity_id
_entity_poly.type
_entity_poly.pdbx_seq_one_letter_code
_entity_poly.pdbx_strand_id
1 'polypeptide(L)'
;MIELLEDMPENVIGIRVSGRLRGDELRDFKPEIDRVLQTGEVRIVEVIESDYQGFGPGGFLEDLKLGFGTVLPHHSAFKRIAVVSDKDWVAPVLHALAWLVPGEIAVFGLDELERAKQWAAG
;
A
#
# COMPACT_ATOMS: atom_id res chain seq x y z
N MET A 1 -11.40 -5.65 -4.51
CA MET A 1 -10.73 -5.41 -5.79
C MET A 1 -9.43 -4.68 -5.58
N ILE A 2 -8.35 -5.22 -6.15
CA ILE A 2 -7.07 -4.51 -6.32
C ILE A 2 -6.97 -4.11 -7.78
N GLU A 3 -6.75 -2.84 -8.05
CA GLU A 3 -6.50 -2.30 -9.38
C GLU A 3 -5.15 -1.60 -9.39
N LEU A 4 -4.39 -1.73 -10.48
CA LEU A 4 -3.18 -0.95 -10.70
C LEU A 4 -3.54 0.44 -11.18
N LEU A 5 -2.93 1.46 -10.59
CA LEU A 5 -3.04 2.83 -11.09
C LEU A 5 -2.11 3.00 -12.29
N GLU A 6 -2.68 3.49 -13.38
CA GLU A 6 -1.93 4.03 -14.49
C GLU A 6 -1.43 5.44 -14.13
N ASP A 7 -0.42 5.94 -14.84
CA ASP A 7 0.16 7.28 -14.62
C ASP A 7 0.83 7.43 -13.23
N MET A 8 1.78 6.53 -12.98
CA MET A 8 2.63 6.55 -11.79
C MET A 8 4.03 7.06 -12.15
N PRO A 9 4.68 7.84 -11.26
CA PRO A 9 6.06 8.23 -11.44
C PRO A 9 6.99 7.01 -11.55
N GLU A 10 8.16 7.20 -12.16
CA GLU A 10 9.13 6.11 -12.34
C GLU A 10 9.51 5.49 -10.98
N ASN A 11 9.54 4.15 -10.93
CA ASN A 11 9.81 3.37 -9.71
C ASN A 11 8.77 3.52 -8.59
N VAL A 12 7.57 4.02 -8.89
CA VAL A 12 6.43 4.06 -7.96
C VAL A 12 5.33 3.12 -8.43
N ILE A 13 4.88 2.23 -7.55
CA ILE A 13 3.71 1.38 -7.79
C ILE A 13 2.48 2.09 -7.26
N GLY A 14 1.45 2.22 -8.08
CA GLY A 14 0.15 2.70 -7.65
C GLY A 14 -0.84 1.56 -7.59
N ILE A 15 -1.53 1.41 -6.47
CA ILE A 15 -2.63 0.48 -6.30
C ILE A 15 -3.86 1.20 -5.80
N ARG A 16 -5.03 0.79 -6.29
CA ARG A 16 -6.33 1.16 -5.76
C ARG A 16 -6.99 -0.08 -5.18
N VAL A 17 -7.51 0.06 -3.97
CA VAL A 17 -8.24 -1.00 -3.28
C VAL A 17 -9.66 -0.55 -2.97
N SER A 18 -10.61 -1.38 -3.39
CA SER A 18 -12.06 -1.14 -3.23
C SER A 18 -12.79 -2.41 -2.79
N GLY A 19 -13.96 -2.22 -2.19
CA GLY A 19 -14.82 -3.29 -1.71
C GLY A 19 -14.13 -4.19 -0.68
N ARG A 20 -14.30 -5.51 -0.85
CA ARG A 20 -13.68 -6.52 0.02
C ARG A 20 -12.55 -7.21 -0.72
N LEU A 21 -11.33 -7.10 -0.18
CA LEU A 21 -10.18 -7.83 -0.70
C LEU A 21 -10.25 -9.31 -0.32
N ARG A 22 -9.97 -10.16 -1.30
CA ARG A 22 -9.80 -11.60 -1.12
C ARG A 22 -8.31 -11.96 -1.21
N GLY A 23 -7.90 -13.02 -0.52
CA GLY A 23 -6.49 -13.42 -0.47
C GLY A 23 -5.92 -13.90 -1.82
N ASP A 24 -6.78 -14.30 -2.76
CA ASP A 24 -6.41 -14.57 -4.16
C ASP A 24 -5.97 -13.32 -4.91
N GLU A 25 -6.66 -12.19 -4.75
CA GLU A 25 -6.31 -10.92 -5.42
C GLU A 25 -4.91 -10.45 -5.01
N LEU A 26 -4.53 -10.63 -3.75
CA LEU A 26 -3.18 -10.31 -3.27
C LEU A 26 -2.12 -11.25 -3.84
N ARG A 27 -2.43 -12.54 -4.02
CA ARG A 27 -1.50 -13.51 -4.62
C ARG A 27 -1.25 -13.19 -6.08
N ASP A 28 -2.29 -12.79 -6.80
CA ASP A 28 -2.17 -12.38 -8.21
C ASP A 28 -1.38 -11.07 -8.35
N PHE A 29 -1.41 -10.22 -7.32
CA PHE A 29 -0.65 -8.97 -7.29
C PHE A 29 0.83 -9.14 -6.88
N LYS A 30 1.17 -10.20 -6.16
CA LYS A 30 2.52 -10.46 -5.66
C LYS A 30 3.64 -10.39 -6.73
N PRO A 31 3.48 -10.95 -7.95
CA PRO A 31 4.50 -10.88 -8.98
C PRO A 31 4.89 -9.45 -9.38
N GLU A 32 3.95 -8.51 -9.34
CA GLU A 32 4.22 -7.10 -9.66
C GLU A 32 5.03 -6.43 -8.55
N ILE A 33 4.73 -6.74 -7.29
CA ILE A 33 5.55 -6.32 -6.15
C ILE A 33 6.96 -6.90 -6.28
N ASP A 34 7.08 -8.20 -6.58
CA ASP A 34 8.38 -8.87 -6.76
C ASP A 34 9.20 -8.24 -7.90
N ARG A 35 8.54 -7.80 -8.99
CA ARG A 35 9.18 -7.11 -10.11
C ARG A 35 9.78 -5.77 -9.71
N VAL A 36 9.09 -5.00 -8.87
CA VAL A 36 9.61 -3.71 -8.38
C VAL A 36 10.65 -3.92 -7.28
N LEU A 37 10.49 -4.93 -6.43
CA LEU A 37 11.50 -5.32 -5.45
C LEU A 37 12.87 -5.62 -6.09
N GLN A 38 12.90 -6.17 -7.30
CA GLN A 38 14.13 -6.39 -8.06
C GLN A 38 14.87 -5.10 -8.46
N THR A 39 14.20 -3.95 -8.48
CA THR A 39 14.82 -2.64 -8.77
C THR A 39 15.63 -2.11 -7.58
N GLY A 40 15.49 -2.71 -6.39
CA GLY A 40 16.22 -2.35 -5.18
C GLY A 40 15.56 -1.23 -4.36
N GLU A 41 14.57 -0.52 -4.90
CA GLU A 41 13.79 0.49 -4.20
C GLU A 41 12.29 0.30 -4.48
N VAL A 42 11.49 0.23 -3.41
CA VAL A 42 10.05 0.11 -3.50
C VAL A 42 9.41 1.39 -2.98
N ARG A 43 8.68 2.07 -3.87
CA ARG A 43 7.82 3.20 -3.55
C ARG A 43 6.39 2.82 -3.92
N ILE A 44 5.44 3.03 -3.01
CA ILE A 44 4.05 2.61 -3.18
C ILE A 44 3.11 3.79 -2.93
N VAL A 45 2.08 3.91 -3.76
CA VAL A 45 0.88 4.73 -3.51
C VAL A 45 -0.31 3.79 -3.44
N GLU A 46 -0.96 3.70 -2.30
CA GLU A 46 -2.17 2.91 -2.08
C GLU A 46 -3.38 3.83 -1.92
N VAL A 47 -4.35 3.71 -2.81
CA VAL A 47 -5.62 4.44 -2.76
C VAL A 47 -6.69 3.53 -2.17
N ILE A 48 -7.19 3.87 -0.99
CA ILE A 48 -8.26 3.16 -0.31
C ILE A 48 -9.57 3.89 -0.60
N GLU A 49 -10.38 3.30 -1.49
CA GLU A 49 -11.69 3.84 -1.86
C GLU A 49 -12.67 3.83 -0.68
N SER A 50 -13.67 4.71 -0.72
CA SER A 50 -14.65 4.87 0.35
C SER A 50 -15.45 3.58 0.60
N ASP A 51 -15.64 2.76 -0.43
CA ASP A 51 -16.36 1.46 -0.34
C ASP A 51 -15.49 0.31 0.19
N TYR A 52 -14.20 0.57 0.48
CA TYR A 52 -13.30 -0.41 1.04
C TYR A 52 -13.80 -0.90 2.42
N GLN A 53 -14.11 -2.18 2.50
CA GLN A 53 -14.63 -2.85 3.70
C GLN A 53 -13.54 -3.61 4.46
N GLY A 54 -12.27 -3.42 4.08
CA GLY A 54 -11.17 -4.24 4.54
C GLY A 54 -11.08 -5.57 3.79
N PHE A 55 -10.13 -6.37 4.22
CA PHE A 55 -10.15 -7.79 3.94
C PHE A 55 -11.35 -8.41 4.68
N GLY A 56 -11.92 -9.50 4.17
CA GLY A 56 -13.07 -10.17 4.81
C GLY A 56 -12.84 -10.57 6.28
N PRO A 57 -13.80 -11.26 6.93
CA PRO A 57 -13.64 -11.68 8.33
C PRO A 57 -12.29 -12.37 8.59
N GLY A 58 -11.45 -11.80 9.46
CA GLY A 58 -10.09 -12.29 9.77
C GLY A 58 -8.95 -11.73 8.90
N GLY A 59 -9.29 -10.98 7.85
CA GLY A 59 -8.35 -10.59 6.81
C GLY A 59 -7.36 -9.49 7.20
N PHE A 60 -7.70 -8.57 8.12
CA PHE A 60 -6.72 -7.59 8.65
C PHE A 60 -5.57 -8.28 9.41
N LEU A 61 -5.84 -9.38 10.11
CA LEU A 61 -4.81 -10.17 10.80
C LEU A 61 -3.98 -11.03 9.83
N GLU A 62 -4.59 -11.56 8.77
CA GLU A 62 -3.84 -12.24 7.70
C GLU A 62 -2.98 -11.26 6.90
N ASP A 63 -3.46 -10.03 6.69
CA ASP A 63 -2.74 -9.00 5.96
C ASP A 63 -1.56 -8.45 6.76
N LEU A 64 -1.74 -8.24 8.07
CA LEU A 64 -0.61 -8.01 8.96
C LEU A 64 0.40 -9.16 8.84
N LYS A 65 -0.01 -10.43 8.87
CA LYS A 65 0.93 -11.56 8.74
C LYS A 65 1.62 -11.63 7.38
N LEU A 66 0.95 -11.27 6.29
CA LEU A 66 1.51 -11.23 4.94
C LEU A 66 2.45 -10.03 4.77
N GLY A 67 2.06 -8.86 5.26
CA GLY A 67 2.91 -7.68 5.40
C GLY A 67 4.14 -8.00 6.24
N PHE A 68 3.98 -8.54 7.44
CA PHE A 68 5.10 -9.00 8.26
C PHE A 68 5.95 -10.05 7.52
N GLY A 69 5.36 -11.11 6.96
CA GLY A 69 6.11 -12.21 6.31
C GLY A 69 6.80 -11.86 5.00
N THR A 70 6.30 -10.86 4.26
CA THR A 70 6.82 -10.43 2.95
C THR A 70 7.68 -9.17 3.07
N VAL A 71 7.39 -8.29 4.02
CA VAL A 71 8.13 -7.04 4.27
C VAL A 71 9.32 -7.26 5.21
N LEU A 72 9.30 -8.20 6.16
CA LEU A 72 10.49 -8.52 6.99
C LEU A 72 11.74 -8.93 6.19
N PRO A 73 11.67 -9.79 5.15
CA PRO A 73 12.86 -10.17 4.37
C PRO A 73 13.34 -9.09 3.39
N HIS A 74 12.46 -8.17 2.97
CA HIS A 74 12.77 -7.09 2.02
C HIS A 74 12.71 -5.69 2.66
N HIS A 75 12.77 -5.63 4.00
CA HIS A 75 12.53 -4.44 4.81
C HIS A 75 13.33 -3.24 4.27
N SER A 76 14.62 -3.41 4.00
CA SER A 76 15.49 -2.32 3.50
C SER A 76 15.13 -1.72 2.12
N ALA A 77 14.29 -2.38 1.31
CA ALA A 77 13.92 -1.91 -0.03
C ALA A 77 12.76 -0.89 -0.01
N PHE A 78 11.90 -0.91 1.01
CA PHE A 78 10.76 0.00 1.09
C PHE A 78 11.22 1.39 1.51
N LYS A 79 11.07 2.36 0.60
CA LYS A 79 11.50 3.75 0.82
C LYS A 79 10.35 4.64 1.26
N ARG A 80 9.25 4.63 0.49
CA ARG A 80 8.09 5.49 0.72
C ARG A 80 6.78 4.78 0.43
N ILE A 81 5.83 4.89 1.35
CA ILE A 81 4.46 4.36 1.21
C ILE A 81 3.48 5.51 1.44
N ALA A 82 2.79 5.93 0.39
CA ALA A 82 1.74 6.92 0.48
C ALA A 82 0.39 6.19 0.53
N VAL A 83 -0.43 6.47 1.54
CA VAL A 83 -1.80 5.95 1.62
C VAL A 83 -2.77 7.10 1.40
N VAL A 84 -3.68 6.94 0.46
CA VAL A 84 -4.62 7.94 0.01
C VAL A 84 -6.02 7.47 0.39
N SER A 85 -6.65 8.10 1.39
CA SER A 85 -7.97 7.68 1.89
C SER A 85 -8.73 8.82 2.55
N ASP A 86 -10.05 8.76 2.49
CA ASP A 86 -10.99 9.65 3.18
C ASP A 86 -11.52 9.06 4.50
N LYS A 87 -11.05 7.86 4.89
CA LYS A 87 -11.54 7.14 6.07
C LYS A 87 -10.84 7.59 7.34
N ASP A 88 -11.64 8.02 8.32
CA ASP A 88 -11.16 8.48 9.63
C ASP A 88 -10.34 7.43 10.41
N TRP A 89 -10.56 6.14 10.15
CA TRP A 89 -9.84 5.06 10.84
C TRP A 89 -8.49 4.70 10.20
N VAL A 90 -8.24 5.09 8.94
CA VAL A 90 -7.01 4.72 8.23
C VAL A 90 -5.78 5.40 8.83
N ALA A 91 -5.86 6.71 9.05
CA ALA A 91 -4.77 7.48 9.65
C ALA A 91 -4.33 6.95 11.04
N PRO A 92 -5.22 6.70 12.02
CA PRO A 92 -4.81 6.19 13.33
C PRO A 92 -4.26 4.75 13.27
N VAL A 93 -4.79 3.88 12.40
CA VAL A 93 -4.25 2.52 12.22
C VAL A 93 -2.85 2.55 11.63
N LEU A 94 -2.63 3.35 10.58
CA LEU A 94 -1.30 3.49 9.97
C LEU A 94 -0.31 4.14 10.92
N HIS A 95 -0.72 5.14 11.70
CA HIS A 95 0.14 5.74 12.71
C HIS A 95 0.58 4.72 13.77
N ALA A 96 -0.31 3.81 14.17
CA ALA A 96 0.00 2.74 15.11
C ALA A 96 0.93 1.65 14.53
N LEU A 97 1.02 1.54 13.19
CA LEU A 97 1.82 0.54 12.48
C LEU A 97 3.05 1.12 11.79
N ALA A 98 3.17 2.45 11.69
CA ALA A 98 4.24 3.14 10.97
C ALA A 98 5.64 2.75 11.45
N TRP A 99 5.81 2.51 12.75
CA TRP A 99 7.08 2.11 13.36
C TRP A 99 7.57 0.71 12.93
N LEU A 100 6.70 -0.09 12.31
CA LEU A 100 7.04 -1.42 11.78
C LEU A 100 7.57 -1.35 10.35
N VAL A 101 7.32 -0.24 9.66
CA VAL A 101 7.75 0.01 8.29
C VAL A 101 9.13 0.70 8.35
N PRO A 102 10.15 0.20 7.63
CA PRO A 102 11.50 0.78 7.62
C PRO A 102 11.60 2.08 6.83
N GLY A 103 10.66 2.29 5.91
CA GLY A 103 10.56 3.48 5.09
C GLY A 103 9.66 4.55 5.69
N GLU A 104 9.50 5.64 4.96
CA GLU A 104 8.56 6.70 5.31
C GLU A 104 7.15 6.27 4.93
N ILE A 105 6.18 6.57 5.80
CA ILE A 105 4.75 6.41 5.51
C ILE A 105 4.04 7.73 5.67
N ALA A 106 3.19 8.09 4.71
CA ALA A 106 2.39 9.30 4.75
C ALA A 106 0.95 9.02 4.33
N VAL A 107 0.00 9.72 4.95
CA VAL A 107 -1.43 9.60 4.65
C VAL A 107 -1.92 10.90 4.01
N PHE A 108 -2.71 10.77 2.95
CA PHE A 108 -3.23 11.85 2.12
C PHE A 108 -4.74 11.70 1.94
N GLY A 109 -5.45 12.80 1.73
CA GLY A 109 -6.87 12.76 1.32
C GLY A 109 -7.04 12.23 -0.10
N LEU A 110 -8.24 11.74 -0.46
CA LEU A 110 -8.54 11.29 -1.83
C LEU A 110 -8.32 12.40 -2.88
N ASP A 111 -8.57 13.66 -2.51
CA ASP A 111 -8.31 14.86 -3.31
C ASP A 111 -6.81 15.20 -3.46
N GLU A 112 -5.94 14.53 -2.70
CA GLU A 112 -4.49 14.75 -2.70
C GLU A 112 -3.71 13.64 -3.41
N LEU A 113 -4.36 12.80 -4.23
CA LEU A 113 -3.70 11.69 -4.94
C LEU A 113 -2.45 12.13 -5.71
N GLU A 114 -2.51 13.24 -6.44
CA GLU A 114 -1.37 13.75 -7.20
C GLU A 114 -0.20 14.17 -6.28
N ARG A 115 -0.52 14.74 -5.12
CA ARG A 115 0.48 15.08 -4.09
C ARG A 115 1.10 13.82 -3.49
N ALA A 116 0.30 12.79 -3.26
CA ALA A 116 0.77 11.49 -2.77
C ALA A 116 1.73 10.83 -3.75
N LYS A 117 1.43 10.86 -5.06
CA LYS A 117 2.33 10.39 -6.13
C LYS A 117 3.67 11.11 -6.11
N GLN A 118 3.65 12.44 -6.07
CA GLN A 118 4.87 13.25 -6.03
C GLN A 118 5.69 13.00 -4.76
N TRP A 119 5.03 12.88 -3.61
CA TRP A 119 5.70 12.57 -2.35
C TRP A 119 6.35 11.18 -2.39
N ALA A 120 5.65 10.17 -2.92
CA ALA A 120 6.20 8.83 -3.05
C ALA A 120 7.41 8.81 -4.00
N ALA A 121 7.40 9.62 -5.06
CA ALA A 121 8.43 9.69 -6.08
C ALA A 121 9.72 10.43 -5.70
N GLY A 122 9.65 11.33 -4.71
CA GLY A 122 10.75 12.27 -4.44
C GLY A 122 11.95 11.69 -3.68
#